data_AF-H0S844-F1
#
_entry.id   AF-H0S844-F1
#
_cell.length_a   1.000
_cell.length_b   1.000
_cell.length_c   1.000
_cell.angle_alpha   90.00
_cell.angle_beta   90.00
_cell.angle_gamma   90.00
#
_symmetry.space_group_name_H-M   'P 1'
#
loop_
_entity.id
_entity.type
_entity.pdbx_description
1 polymer ?
#
loop_
_entity_poly.entity_id
_entity_poly.type
_entity_poly.pdbx_seq_one_letter_code
_entity_poly.pdbx_strand_id
1 'polypeptide(L)' 'MAMKRASEPSAESIARAQRRQTAAEEGAKAMAESDQRAIAIRKNMERLRALRLAKEAEAVLAAPDPAAGPKRRRKIAPR' A
#
# COMPACT_ATOMS: atom_id res chain seq x y z
N MET A 1 21.21 -32.60 51.52
CA MET A 1 21.17 -32.02 50.16
C MET A 1 20.20 -32.85 49.32
N ALA A 2 18.94 -32.43 49.18
CA ALA A 2 17.92 -33.21 48.48
C ALA A 2 18.01 -32.96 46.97
N MET A 3 18.45 -33.98 46.25
CA MET A 3 18.53 -34.05 44.79
C MET A 3 17.11 -33.95 44.22
N LYS A 4 16.72 -32.78 43.69
CA LYS A 4 15.45 -32.64 42.96
C LYS A 4 15.58 -33.40 41.65
N ARG A 5 14.94 -34.57 41.59
CA ARG A 5 14.82 -35.35 40.36
C ARG A 5 14.15 -34.49 39.30
N ALA A 6 14.62 -34.61 38.06
CA ALA A 6 13.94 -34.10 36.88
C ALA A 6 12.56 -34.75 36.80
N SER A 7 11.57 -34.15 37.46
CA SER A 7 10.17 -34.53 37.33
C SER A 7 9.64 -33.86 36.09
N GLU A 8 9.05 -34.64 35.20
CA GLU A 8 8.35 -34.16 34.00
C GLU A 8 7.48 -32.93 34.33
N PRO A 9 7.43 -31.93 33.43
CA PRO A 9 6.65 -30.73 33.66
C PRO A 9 5.18 -31.08 33.88
N SER A 10 4.54 -30.43 34.86
CA SER A 10 3.12 -30.66 35.13
C SER A 10 2.27 -30.32 33.90
N ALA A 11 1.10 -30.94 33.76
CA ALA A 11 0.18 -30.68 32.64
C ALA A 11 -0.13 -29.19 32.47
N GLU A 12 -0.25 -28.43 33.56
CA GLU A 12 -0.45 -26.98 33.54
C GLU A 12 0.78 -26.21 33.03
N SER A 13 1.99 -26.70 33.29
CA SER A 13 3.22 -26.12 32.75
C SER A 13 3.28 -26.29 31.23
N ILE A 14 2.94 -27.49 30.75
CA ILE A 14 2.87 -27.80 29.31
C ILE A 14 1.81 -26.94 28.63
N ALA A 15 0.60 -26.85 29.19
CA ALA A 15 -0.48 -26.03 28.64
C ALA A 15 -0.11 -24.53 28.58
N ARG A 16 0.58 -24.01 29.61
CA ARG A 16 1.09 -22.63 29.59
C ARG A 16 2.17 -22.43 28.53
N ALA A 17 3.09 -23.38 28.37
CA ALA A 17 4.13 -23.32 27.35
C ALA A 17 3.52 -23.30 25.94
N GLN A 18 2.55 -24.17 25.68
CA GLN A 18 1.83 -24.22 24.40
C GLN A 18 1.12 -22.90 24.09
N ARG A 19 0.38 -22.32 25.04
CA ARG A 19 -0.26 -21.00 24.86
C ARG A 19 0.73 -19.88 24.55
N ARG A 20 1.92 -19.93 25.15
CA ARG A 20 2.98 -18.95 24.86
C ARG A 20 3.55 -19.13 23.46
N GLN A 21 3.74 -20.38 23.02
CA GLN A 21 4.20 -20.68 21.67
C GLN A 21 3.18 -20.21 20.63
N THR A 22 1.90 -20.54 20.80
CA THR A 22 0.84 -20.10 19.88
C THR A 22 0.74 -18.57 19.82
N ALA A 23 0.80 -17.89 20.96
CA ALA A 23 0.76 -16.43 20.99
C ALA A 23 1.99 -15.80 20.29
N ALA A 24 3.18 -16.41 20.42
CA ALA A 24 4.37 -15.94 19.73
C ALA A 24 4.28 -16.15 18.21
N GLU A 25 3.79 -17.30 17.77
CA GLU A 25 3.58 -17.61 16.35
C GLU A 25 2.53 -16.70 15.71
N GLU A 26 1.41 -16.47 16.39
CA GLU A 26 0.35 -15.56 15.95
C GLU A 26 0.85 -14.11 15.92
N GLY A 27 1.63 -13.70 16.93
CA GLY A 27 2.27 -12.38 16.94
C GLY A 27 3.22 -12.19 15.75
N ALA A 28 4.04 -13.18 15.44
CA ALA A 28 4.94 -13.14 14.28
C ALA A 28 4.17 -13.08 12.95
N LYS A 29 3.09 -13.85 12.82
CA LYS A 29 2.21 -13.80 11.63
C LYS A 29 1.54 -12.43 11.47
N ALA A 30 1.02 -11.85 12.55
CA ALA A 30 0.37 -10.54 12.51
C ALA A 30 1.34 -9.42 12.08
N MET A 31 2.58 -9.47 12.56
CA MET A 31 3.63 -8.53 12.14
C MET A 31 3.96 -8.70 10.65
N ALA A 32 4.13 -9.94 10.18
CA ALA A 32 4.40 -10.21 8.77
C ALA A 32 3.26 -9.73 7.85
N GLU A 33 2.00 -9.92 8.24
CA GLU A 33 0.86 -9.40 7.50
C GLU A 33 0.82 -7.87 7.46
N SER A 34 1.13 -7.22 8.58
CA SER A 34 1.22 -5.76 8.65
C SER A 34 2.25 -5.21 7.65
N ASP A 35 3.44 -5.82 7.62
CA ASP A 35 4.51 -5.44 6.71
C ASP A 35 4.12 -5.66 5.24
N GLN A 36 3.49 -6.79 4.93
CA GLN A 36 2.97 -7.08 3.58
C GLN A 36 1.93 -6.05 3.15
N ARG A 37 0.99 -5.68 4.03
CA ARG A 37 -0.02 -4.64 3.75
C ARG A 37 0.63 -3.29 3.52
N ALA A 38 1.63 -2.92 4.32
CA ALA A 38 2.37 -1.67 4.15
C ALA A 38 3.08 -1.61 2.79
N ILE A 39 3.73 -2.69 2.37
CA ILE A 39 4.37 -2.80 1.05
C ILE A 39 3.34 -2.70 -0.08
N ALA A 40 2.19 -3.38 0.06
CA ALA A 40 1.13 -3.34 -0.94
C ALA A 40 0.58 -1.92 -1.15
N ILE A 41 0.37 -1.17 -0.06
CA ILE A 41 -0.06 0.22 -0.11
C ILE A 41 0.97 1.08 -0.86
N ARG A 42 2.27 0.96 -0.53
CA ARG A 42 3.33 1.74 -1.20
C ARG A 42 3.34 1.50 -2.71
N LYS A 43 3.31 0.23 -3.13
CA LYS A 43 3.24 -0.16 -4.55
C LYS A 43 1.98 0.38 -5.24
N ASN A 44 0.84 0.33 -4.57
CA ASN A 44 -0.40 0.88 -5.12
C ASN A 44 -0.32 2.39 -5.31
N MET A 45 0.24 3.11 -4.33
CA MET A 45 0.44 4.56 -4.40
C MET A 45 1.40 4.96 -5.52
N GLU A 46 2.49 4.21 -5.72
CA GLU A 46 3.40 4.39 -6.85
C GLU A 46 2.67 4.21 -8.18
N ARG A 47 1.89 3.13 -8.33
CA ARG A 47 1.06 2.88 -9.51
C ARG A 47 0.07 4.03 -9.77
N LEU A 48 -0.63 4.49 -8.73
CA LEU A 48 -1.61 5.58 -8.86
C LEU A 48 -0.94 6.90 -9.24
N ARG A 49 0.26 7.19 -8.72
CA ARG A 49 1.05 8.36 -9.13
C ARG A 49 1.44 8.26 -10.60
N ALA A 50 1.95 7.12 -11.04
CA ALA A 50 2.31 6.91 -12.45
C ALA A 50 1.11 7.10 -13.39
N LEU A 51 -0.05 6.55 -13.03
CA LEU A 51 -1.29 6.74 -13.80
C LEU A 51 -1.74 8.20 -13.83
N ARG A 52 -1.61 8.94 -12.72
CA ARG A 52 -1.96 10.37 -12.68
C ARG A 52 -1.05 11.17 -13.61
N LEU A 53 0.26 10.96 -13.53
CA LEU A 53 1.23 11.65 -14.39
C LEU A 53 1.00 11.33 -15.88
N ALA A 54 0.70 10.08 -16.21
CA ALA A 54 0.36 9.70 -17.58
C ALA A 54 -0.90 10.44 -18.08
N LYS A 55 -1.96 10.49 -17.27
CA LYS A 55 -3.19 11.22 -17.60
C LYS A 55 -2.98 12.73 -17.73
N GLU A 56 -2.15 13.32 -16.86
CA GLU A 56 -1.79 14.74 -16.94
C GLU A 56 -1.00 15.03 -18.22
N ALA A 57 -0.05 14.17 -18.59
CA ALA A 57 0.68 14.30 -19.85
C ALA A 57 -0.25 14.20 -21.06
N GLU A 58 -1.18 13.24 -21.08
CA GLU A 58 -2.21 13.12 -22.13
C GLU A 58 -3.10 14.37 -22.20
N ALA A 59 -3.53 14.90 -21.05
CA ALA A 59 -4.35 16.11 -20.99
C ALA A 59 -3.61 17.35 -21.51
N VAL A 60 -2.30 17.48 -21.23
CA VAL A 60 -1.46 18.56 -21.78
C VAL A 60 -1.33 18.43 -23.30
N LEU A 61 -1.13 17.22 -23.82
CA LEU A 61 -1.05 16.98 -25.26
C LEU A 61 -2.39 17.19 -25.98
N ALA A 62 -3.51 16.91 -25.31
CA ALA A 62 -4.86 17.11 -25.85
C ALA A 62 -5.39 18.53 -25.65
N ALA A 63 -4.73 19.37 -24.86
CA ALA A 63 -5.15 20.73 -24.63
C ALA A 63 -5.07 21.54 -25.94
N PRO A 64 -6.17 22.16 -26.40
CA PRO A 64 -6.12 23.02 -27.57
C PRO A 64 -5.25 24.24 -27.28
N ASP A 65 -4.41 24.58 -28.25
CA ASP A 65 -3.45 25.68 -28.18
C ASP A 65 -4.15 27.00 -27.83
N PRO A 66 -3.91 27.62 -26.65
CA PRO A 66 -4.58 28.87 -26.26
C PRO A 66 -4.19 30.04 -27.17
N ALA A 67 -3.15 29.87 -27.99
CA ALA A 67 -2.73 30.83 -29.02
C ALA A 67 -3.65 30.87 -30.25
N ALA A 68 -4.56 29.90 -30.43
CA ALA A 68 -5.56 29.92 -31.49
C ALA A 68 -6.75 30.83 -31.10
N GLY A 69 -6.47 32.12 -30.89
CA GLY A 69 -7.51 33.14 -30.74
C GLY A 69 -8.47 33.15 -31.95
N PRO A 70 -9.75 33.50 -31.76
CA PRO A 70 -10.74 33.46 -32.83
C PRO A 70 -10.32 34.38 -33.97
N LYS A 71 -9.97 33.81 -35.14
CA LYS A 71 -9.70 34.56 -36.36
C LYS A 71 -10.94 35.37 -36.71
N ARG A 72 -10.93 36.67 -36.39
CA ARG A 72 -11.98 37.63 -36.80
C ARG A 72 -12.15 37.54 -38.31
N ARG A 73 -13.29 36.99 -38.77
CA ARG A 73 -13.69 37.06 -40.17
C ARG A 73 -13.95 38.52 -40.51
N ARG A 74 -13.06 39.14 -41.31
CA ARG A 74 -13.31 40.46 -41.91
C ARG A 74 -14.52 40.32 -42.83
N LYS A 75 -15.65 40.93 -42.44
CA LYS A 75 -16.81 41.10 -43.33
C LYS A 75 -16.40 42.12 -44.39
N ILE A 76 -16.35 41.69 -45.65
CA ILE A 76 -16.23 42.58 -46.81
C ILE A 76 -17.55 43.35 -46.90
N ALA A 77 -17.49 44.68 -46.88
CA ALA A 77 -18.67 45.53 -47.06
C ALA A 77 -19.11 45.47 -48.53
N PRO A 78 -20.42 45.32 -48.82
CA PRO A 78 -20.92 45.43 -50.18
C PRO A 78 -20.85 46.89 -50.64
N ARG A 79 -20.53 47.06 -51.92
CA ARG A 79 -20.32 48.32 -52.63
C ARG A 79 -21.64 48.91 -53.11
#